data_AF-A0A518A5X2-F1
#
_entry.id   AF-A0A518A5X2-F1
#
_cell.length_a   1.000
_cell.length_b   1.000
_cell.length_c   1.000
_cell.angle_alpha   90.00
_cell.angle_beta   90.00
_cell.angle_gamma   90.00
#
_symmetry.space_group_name_H-M   'P 1'
#
loop_
_entity.id
_entity.type
_entity.pdbx_description
1 polymer ?
#
loop_
_entity_poly.entity_id
_entity_poly.type
_entity_poly.pdbx_seq_one_letter_code
_entity_poly.pdbx_strand_id
1 'polypeptide(L)' 'MSEQVMEELWSGLSPVTNSMELANAVIDRLQELNVDLQDVSLTEMKSLLTKACMRQAQAEWKQRNPRLSDCLVS' A
#
# COMPACT_ATOMS: atom_id res chain seq x y z
N MET A 1 -8.47 1.98 12.64
CA MET A 1 -9.00 2.36 11.30
C MET A 1 -9.97 1.31 10.75
N SER A 2 -11.06 1.72 10.07
CA SER A 2 -12.03 0.77 9.48
C SER A 2 -11.46 0.09 8.21
N GLU A 3 -11.92 -1.13 7.90
CA GLU A 3 -11.48 -1.89 6.72
C GLU A 3 -11.78 -1.15 5.41
N GLN A 4 -12.93 -0.49 5.32
CA GLN A 4 -13.33 0.30 4.16
C GLN A 4 -12.35 1.46 3.88
N VAL A 5 -11.95 2.19 4.93
CA VAL A 5 -10.97 3.30 4.81
C VAL A 5 -9.60 2.75 4.40
N MET A 6 -9.23 1.56 4.87
CA MET A 6 -8.01 0.90 4.42
C MET A 6 -8.09 0.53 2.93
N GLU A 7 -9.20 -0.04 2.46
CA GLU A 7 -9.38 -0.37 1.05
C GLU A 7 -9.32 0.86 0.13
N GLU A 8 -9.97 1.96 0.51
CA GLU A 8 -9.92 3.21 -0.24
C GLU A 8 -8.51 3.84 -0.24
N LEU A 9 -7.78 3.70 0.86
CA LEU A 9 -6.38 4.09 0.94
C LEU A 9 -5.54 3.26 -0.03
N TRP A 10 -5.67 1.94 -0.02
CA TRP A 10 -4.91 1.07 -0.92
C TRP A 10 -5.30 1.23 -2.39
N SER A 11 -6.57 1.51 -2.68
CA SER A 11 -7.06 1.71 -4.05
C SER A 11 -6.59 3.03 -4.66
N GLY A 12 -6.33 4.05 -3.84
CA GLY A 12 -5.82 5.35 -4.29
C GLY A 12 -4.30 5.41 -4.40
N LEU A 13 -3.58 4.46 -3.80
CA LEU A 13 -2.13 4.45 -3.85
C LEU A 13 -1.63 4.01 -5.24
N SER A 14 -0.99 4.95 -5.93
CA SER A 14 -0.30 4.66 -7.18
C SER A 14 0.96 3.82 -6.92
N PRO A 15 1.38 2.97 -7.88
CA PRO A 15 2.63 2.25 -7.77
C PRO A 15 3.79 3.26 -7.73
N VAL A 16 4.40 3.40 -6.56
CA VAL A 16 5.57 4.24 -6.33
C VAL A 16 6.84 3.42 -6.49
N THR A 17 7.96 4.10 -6.72
CA THR A 17 9.25 3.48 -7.03
C THR A 17 10.18 3.31 -5.82
N ASN A 18 9.90 4.00 -4.72
CA ASN A 18 10.76 3.98 -3.53
C ASN A 18 9.95 4.04 -2.22
N SER A 19 10.51 3.51 -1.14
CA SER A 19 9.89 3.41 0.18
C SER A 19 9.58 4.77 0.82
N MET A 20 10.40 5.79 0.54
CA MET A 20 10.13 7.16 0.98
C MET A 20 8.91 7.76 0.27
N GLU A 21 8.81 7.55 -1.05
CA GLU A 21 7.65 8.00 -1.83
C GLU A 21 6.38 7.25 -1.42
N LEU A 22 6.50 5.98 -1.03
CA LEU A 22 5.40 5.19 -0.46
C LEU A 22 4.89 5.77 0.84
N ALA A 23 5.81 6.14 1.74
CA ALA A 23 5.43 6.75 3.00
C ALA A 23 4.69 8.08 2.79
N ASN A 24 5.21 8.93 1.89
CA ASN A 24 4.54 10.18 1.54
C ASN A 24 3.17 9.93 0.91
N ALA A 25 3.07 9.02 -0.07
CA ALA A 25 1.80 8.69 -0.72
C ALA A 25 0.75 8.14 0.26
N VAL A 26 1.15 7.34 1.26
CA VAL A 26 0.25 6.87 2.33
C VAL A 26 -0.24 8.04 3.18
N ILE A 27 0.64 8.98 3.51
CA ILE A 27 0.29 10.18 4.30
C ILE A 27 -0.63 11.11 3.50
N ASP A 28 -0.28 11.44 2.26
CA ASP A 28 -1.12 12.25 1.36
C ASP A 28 -2.52 11.62 1.24
N ARG A 29 -2.58 10.29 1.06
CA ARG A 29 -3.87 9.61 0.92
C ARG A 29 -4.70 9.61 2.20
N LEU A 30 -4.08 9.50 3.37
CA LEU A 30 -4.77 9.67 4.66
C LEU A 30 -5.37 11.08 4.77
N GLN A 31 -4.63 12.10 4.35
CA GLN A 31 -5.14 13.48 4.35
C GLN A 31 -6.29 13.68 3.35
N GLU A 32 -6.21 13.10 2.16
CA GLU A 32 -7.31 13.13 1.18
C GLU A 32 -8.59 12.45 1.70
N LEU A 33 -8.44 11.40 2.51
CA LEU A 33 -9.55 10.70 3.17
C LEU A 33 -10.07 11.44 4.42
N ASN A 34 -9.59 12.66 4.68
CA ASN A 34 -9.87 13.43 5.90
C ASN A 34 -9.56 12.67 7.20
N VAL A 35 -8.57 11.77 7.17
CA VAL A 35 -8.08 11.11 8.38
C VAL A 35 -7.10 12.05 9.06
N ASP A 36 -7.42 12.45 10.30
CA ASP A 36 -6.50 13.28 11.08
C ASP A 36 -5.26 12.46 11.46
N LEU A 37 -4.10 12.91 11.01
CA LEU A 37 -2.83 12.23 11.24
C LEU A 37 -2.42 12.23 12.72
N GLN A 38 -2.95 13.13 13.54
CA GLN A 38 -2.71 13.17 14.99
C GLN A 38 -3.52 12.09 15.71
N ASP A 39 -4.65 11.66 15.15
CA ASP A 39 -5.44 10.53 15.65
C ASP A 39 -4.84 9.17 15.25
N VAL A 40 -3.94 9.15 14.26
CA VAL A 40 -3.26 7.92 13.84
C VAL A 40 -2.11 7.62 14.79
N SER A 41 -2.26 6.54 15.56
CA SER A 41 -1.18 6.07 16.44
C SER A 41 0.08 5.68 15.66
N LEU A 42 1.26 5.84 16.26
CA LEU A 42 2.53 5.37 15.67
C LEU A 42 2.49 3.89 15.30
N THR A 43 1.75 3.08 16.06
CA THR A 43 1.57 1.65 15.79
C THR A 43 0.72 1.42 14.54
N GLU A 44 -0.37 2.16 14.37
CA GLU A 44 -1.19 2.11 13.15
C GLU A 44 -0.40 2.58 11.94
N MET A 45 0.34 3.68 12.04
CA MET A 45 1.17 4.17 10.94
C MET A 45 2.24 3.15 10.52
N LYS A 46 2.92 2.52 11.48
CA LYS A 46 3.87 1.41 11.20
C LYS A 46 3.19 0.23 10.51
N SER A 47 2.00 -0.13 10.96
CA SER A 47 1.22 -1.22 10.34
C SER A 47 0.82 -0.88 8.90
N LEU A 48 0.37 0.36 8.63
CA LEU A 48 0.05 0.84 7.28
C LEU A 48 1.28 0.78 6.38
N LEU A 49 2.40 1.37 6.78
CA LEU A 49 3.63 1.38 6.00
C LEU A 49 4.17 -0.03 5.74
N THR A 50 4.08 -0.93 6.73
CA THR A 50 4.50 -2.34 6.57
C THR A 50 3.64 -3.06 5.53
N LYS A 51 2.32 -2.90 5.59
CA LYS A 51 1.39 -3.48 4.61
C LYS A 51 1.60 -2.90 3.21
N ALA A 52 1.83 -1.59 3.12
CA ALA A 52 2.13 -0.89 1.87
C ALA A 52 3.41 -1.46 1.23
N CYS A 53 4.48 -1.60 2.02
CA CYS A 53 5.76 -2.13 1.58
C CYS A 53 5.66 -3.59 1.12
N MET A 54 4.93 -4.43 1.87
CA MET A 54 4.67 -5.82 1.47
C MET A 54 3.90 -5.92 0.14
N ARG A 55 2.89 -5.06 -0.06
CA ARG A 55 2.14 -4.99 -1.32
C ARG A 55 3.00 -4.53 -2.49
N GLN A 56 3.83 -3.50 -2.28
CA GLN A 56 4.77 -3.02 -3.29
C GLN A 56 5.78 -4.11 -3.67
N ALA A 57 6.38 -4.78 -2.68
CA ALA A 57 7.28 -5.90 -2.92
C ALA A 57 6.58 -7.04 -3.70
N GLN A 58 5.33 -7.37 -3.37
CA GLN A 58 4.56 -8.36 -4.11
C GLN A 58 4.25 -7.92 -5.56
N ALA A 59 3.96 -6.64 -5.77
CA ALA A 59 3.75 -6.06 -7.10
C ALA A 59 5.03 -6.09 -7.93
N GLU A 60 6.17 -5.69 -7.35
CA GLU A 60 7.49 -5.77 -7.97
C GLU A 60 7.88 -7.22 -8.31
N TRP A 61 7.59 -8.18 -7.42
CA TRP A 61 7.83 -9.59 -7.67
C TRP A 61 6.98 -10.13 -8.83
N LYS A 62 5.70 -9.78 -8.91
CA LYS A 62 4.83 -10.13 -10.04
C LYS A 62 5.33 -9.51 -11.34
N GLN A 63 5.80 -8.27 -11.31
CA GLN A 63 6.29 -7.56 -12.48
C GLN A 63 7.64 -8.09 -12.96
N ARG A 64 8.53 -8.54 -12.05
CA ARG A 64 9.81 -9.17 -12.39
C ARG A 64 9.71 -10.63 -12.81
N ASN A 65 8.68 -11.36 -12.39
CA ASN A 65 8.44 -12.76 -12.76
C ASN A 65 7.10 -12.99 -13.48
N PRO A 66 6.91 -12.45 -14.69
CA PRO A 66 5.67 -12.66 -15.45
C PRO A 66 5.49 -14.10 -15.96
N ARG A 67 6.53 -14.96 -15.91
CA ARG A 67 6.53 -16.30 -16.52
C ARG A 67 6.11 -17.47 -15.61
N LEU A 68 5.81 -17.24 -14.34
CA LEU A 68 5.37 -18.30 -13.43
C LEU A 68 3.84 -18.45 -13.33
N SER A 69 3.08 -17.61 -14.04
CA SER A 69 1.62 -17.59 -14.00
C SER A 69 0.95 -18.30 -15.18
N ASP A 70 1.68 -19.11 -15.96
CA ASP A 70 1.21 -19.74 -17.20
C ASP A 70 1.22 -21.28 -17.18
N CYS A 71 1.26 -21.92 -16.01
CA CYS A 71 1.22 -23.39 -15.88
C CYS A 71 0.02 -23.91 -15.09
N LEU A 72 -1.16 -23.32 -15.29
CA LEU A 72 -2.43 -23.89 -14.80
C LEU A 72 -3.59 -23.65 -15.79
N VAL A 73 -3.46 -24.10 -17.04
CA VAL A 73 -4.58 -24.62 -17.83
C VAL A 73 -4.04 -25.69 -18.79
N SER A 74 -4.30 -26.96 -18.48
CA SER A 74 -4.33 -28.07 -19.46
C SER A 74 -5.77 -28.46 -19.68
#